data_AF-A0A3C0Z0K3-F1
#
_entry.id   AF-A0A3C0Z0K3-F1
#
_cell.length_a   1.000
_cell.length_b   1.000
_cell.length_c   1.000
_cell.angle_alpha   90.00
_cell.angle_beta   90.00
_cell.angle_gamma   90.00
#
_symmetry.space_group_name_H-M   'P 1'
#
loop_
_entity.id
_entity.type
_entity.pdbx_description
1 polymer ?
#
loop_
_entity_poly.entity_id
_entity_poly.type
_entity_poly.pdbx_seq_one_letter_code
_entity_poly.pdbx_strand_id
1 'polypeptide(L)'
;AVFAHPDDEAFGSGGNLALNAAKGHCVALVTATRGEVGEISDPALATPENLGQVREGELRAAAAALGVHDLTILGYRDSGMDGTEDNANPKALANADQQEVVASLVEIMRRLRPDVVITFDENGGYGHPD
;
A
#
# COMPACT_ATOMS: atom_id res chain seq x y z
N ALA A 1 3.65 -0.58 9.18
CA ALA A 1 4.15 0.12 7.99
C ALA A 1 2.98 0.65 7.19
N VAL A 2 3.17 1.76 6.48
CA VAL A 2 2.15 2.42 5.66
C VAL A 2 2.78 2.65 4.28
N PHE A 3 2.18 2.13 3.22
CA PHE A 3 2.69 2.21 1.85
C PHE A 3 1.57 2.45 0.83
N ALA A 4 1.94 2.77 -0.40
CA ALA A 4 1.00 3.18 -1.44
C ALA A 4 0.35 1.98 -2.13
N HIS A 5 1.15 1.00 -2.58
CA HIS A 5 0.72 -0.07 -3.48
C HIS A 5 1.02 -1.49 -2.95
N PRO A 6 0.35 -2.51 -3.50
CA PRO A 6 0.68 -3.93 -3.29
C PRO A 6 2.05 -4.34 -3.86
N ASP A 7 3.10 -4.42 -3.03
CA ASP A 7 4.49 -4.82 -3.31
C ASP A 7 5.51 -3.93 -2.58
N ASP A 8 5.15 -2.67 -2.33
CA ASP A 8 5.96 -1.71 -1.58
C ASP A 8 6.42 -2.24 -0.22
N GLU A 9 5.59 -3.04 0.45
CA GLU A 9 5.95 -3.62 1.74
C GLU A 9 7.12 -4.60 1.62
N ALA A 10 7.24 -5.28 0.48
CA ALA A 10 8.29 -6.24 0.20
C ALA A 10 9.56 -5.52 -0.28
N PHE A 11 9.42 -4.41 -0.99
CA PHE A 11 10.55 -3.58 -1.43
C PHE A 11 11.18 -2.81 -0.27
N GLY A 12 12.41 -3.19 0.08
CA GLY A 12 13.22 -2.52 1.11
C GLY A 12 12.84 -2.87 2.55
N SER A 13 11.54 -2.90 2.91
CA SER A 13 11.10 -3.11 4.30
C SER A 13 10.75 -4.56 4.64
N GLY A 14 10.53 -5.44 3.65
CA GLY A 14 10.03 -6.81 3.87
C GLY A 14 10.87 -7.64 4.85
N GLY A 15 12.20 -7.57 4.74
CA GLY A 15 13.10 -8.25 5.68
C GLY A 15 12.95 -7.76 7.13
N ASN A 16 12.71 -6.46 7.33
CA ASN A 16 12.46 -5.90 8.66
C ASN A 16 11.10 -6.33 9.20
N LEU A 17 10.06 -6.32 8.36
CA LEU A 17 8.72 -6.77 8.75
C LEU A 17 8.74 -8.24 9.19
N ALA A 18 9.29 -9.12 8.35
CA ALA A 18 9.39 -10.55 8.63
C ALA A 18 10.24 -10.85 9.88
N LEU A 19 11.36 -10.16 10.07
CA LEU A 19 12.21 -10.34 11.24
C LEU A 19 11.47 -9.96 12.54
N ASN A 20 10.72 -8.86 12.53
CA ASN A 20 10.00 -8.41 13.73
C ASN A 20 8.80 -9.32 14.02
N ALA A 21 8.08 -9.77 12.99
CA ALA A 21 7.03 -10.77 13.14
C ALA A 21 7.58 -12.08 13.74
N ALA A 22 8.71 -12.58 13.23
CA ALA A 22 9.36 -13.80 13.74
C ALA A 22 9.86 -13.67 15.20
N LYS A 23 10.14 -12.45 15.65
CA LYS A 23 10.48 -12.14 17.05
C LYS A 23 9.25 -12.01 17.96
N GLY A 24 8.04 -12.17 17.43
CA GLY A 24 6.80 -12.08 18.18
C GLY A 24 6.28 -10.65 18.37
N HIS A 25 6.82 -9.67 17.63
CA HIS A 25 6.24 -8.32 17.62
C HIS A 25 4.98 -8.29 16.73
N CYS A 26 4.00 -7.49 17.14
CA CYS A 26 2.82 -7.23 16.32
C CYS A 26 3.21 -6.36 15.12
N VAL A 27 3.05 -6.90 13.91
CA VAL A 27 3.34 -6.19 12.66
C VAL A 27 2.04 -5.89 11.95
N ALA A 28 1.75 -4.61 11.72
CA ALA A 28 0.61 -4.16 10.93
C ALA A 28 1.07 -3.51 9.62
N LEU A 29 0.31 -3.70 8.56
CA LEU A 29 0.52 -3.13 7.23
C LEU A 29 -0.74 -2.36 6.80
N VAL A 30 -0.54 -1.13 6.36
CA VAL A 30 -1.56 -0.33 5.69
C VAL A 30 -1.12 -0.10 4.26
N THR A 31 -1.97 -0.42 3.30
CA THR A 31 -1.76 -0.14 1.87
C THR A 31 -2.84 0.81 1.38
N ALA A 32 -2.45 1.92 0.77
CA ALA A 32 -3.40 2.98 0.42
C ALA A 32 -4.32 2.58 -0.74
N THR A 33 -3.76 1.93 -1.77
CA THR A 33 -4.45 1.59 -3.02
C THR A 33 -4.39 0.09 -3.33
N ARG A 34 -5.04 -0.35 -4.42
CA ARG A 34 -4.86 -1.72 -4.94
C ARG A 34 -3.90 -1.77 -6.12
N GLY A 35 -3.27 -0.65 -6.48
CA GLY A 35 -2.33 -0.62 -7.58
C GLY A 35 -2.98 -0.86 -8.94
N GLU A 36 -4.18 -0.33 -9.14
CA GLU A 36 -5.04 -0.56 -10.32
C GLU A 36 -4.41 -0.07 -11.64
N VAL A 37 -3.40 0.78 -11.59
CA VAL A 37 -2.73 1.40 -12.76
C VAL A 37 -1.37 0.76 -13.03
N GLY A 38 -1.02 -0.31 -12.30
CA GLY A 38 0.23 -1.03 -12.51
C GLY A 38 0.34 -1.71 -13.89
N GLU A 39 1.58 -1.99 -14.30
CA GLU A 39 1.84 -2.78 -15.50
C GLU A 39 1.50 -4.26 -15.29
N ILE A 40 0.94 -4.90 -16.31
CA ILE A 40 0.62 -6.32 -16.30
C ILE A 40 1.71 -7.08 -17.03
N SER A 41 2.54 -7.79 -16.27
CA SER A 41 3.67 -8.57 -16.82
C SER A 41 3.22 -9.82 -17.56
N ASP A 42 2.17 -10.49 -17.07
CA ASP A 42 1.54 -11.66 -17.70
C ASP A 42 0.05 -11.40 -17.97
N PRO A 43 -0.35 -11.16 -19.24
CA PRO A 43 -1.75 -10.89 -19.59
C PRO A 43 -2.67 -12.10 -19.41
N ALA A 44 -2.14 -13.30 -19.13
CA ALA A 44 -2.96 -14.44 -18.74
C ALA A 44 -3.43 -14.39 -17.28
N LEU A 45 -2.77 -13.58 -16.43
CA LEU A 45 -3.05 -13.49 -14.99
C LEU A 45 -3.96 -12.32 -14.62
N ALA A 46 -3.91 -11.22 -15.38
CA ALA A 46 -4.70 -10.03 -15.12
C ALA A 46 -5.08 -9.27 -16.39
N THR A 47 -6.11 -8.44 -16.28
CA THR A 47 -6.48 -7.38 -17.22
C THR A 47 -6.53 -6.06 -16.48
N PRO A 48 -6.48 -4.89 -17.17
CA PRO A 48 -6.59 -3.60 -16.50
C PRO A 48 -7.83 -3.48 -15.61
N GLU A 49 -8.94 -4.13 -15.97
CA GLU A 49 -10.19 -4.08 -15.23
C GLU A 49 -10.16 -4.90 -13.93
N ASN A 50 -9.35 -5.96 -13.86
CA ASN A 50 -9.29 -6.85 -12.69
C ASN A 50 -7.97 -6.75 -11.89
N LEU A 51 -7.00 -5.94 -12.36
CA LEU A 51 -5.66 -5.89 -11.79
C LEU A 51 -5.66 -5.62 -10.28
N GLY A 52 -6.45 -4.65 -9.82
CA GLY A 52 -6.54 -4.35 -8.39
C GLY A 52 -7.03 -5.53 -7.55
N GLN A 53 -7.93 -6.36 -8.08
CA GLN A 53 -8.39 -7.57 -7.39
C GLN A 53 -7.29 -8.63 -7.33
N VAL A 54 -6.55 -8.82 -8.43
CA VAL A 54 -5.42 -9.75 -8.50
C VAL A 54 -4.35 -9.33 -7.51
N ARG A 55 -3.92 -8.06 -7.55
CA ARG A 55 -2.92 -7.48 -6.65
C ARG A 55 -3.34 -7.48 -5.18
N GLU A 56 -4.63 -7.32 -4.87
CA GLU A 56 -5.12 -7.50 -3.50
C GLU A 56 -4.91 -8.96 -3.01
N GLY A 57 -5.12 -9.94 -3.88
CA GLY A 57 -4.82 -11.35 -3.59
C GLY A 57 -3.33 -11.58 -3.34
N GLU A 58 -2.48 -10.99 -4.19
CA GLU A 58 -1.02 -11.04 -4.06
C GLU A 58 -0.55 -10.38 -2.76
N LEU A 59 -1.04 -9.19 -2.42
CA LEU A 59 -0.75 -8.49 -1.17
C LEU A 59 -1.10 -9.33 0.05
N ARG A 60 -2.27 -9.97 0.05
CA ARG A 60 -2.70 -10.82 1.16
C ARG A 60 -1.77 -12.03 1.32
N ALA A 61 -1.32 -12.63 0.21
CA ALA A 61 -0.35 -13.71 0.24
C ALA A 61 1.03 -13.23 0.73
N ALA A 62 1.50 -12.08 0.26
CA ALA A 62 2.76 -11.48 0.69
C ALA A 62 2.74 -11.11 2.19
N ALA A 63 1.68 -10.45 2.64
CA ALA A 63 1.46 -10.12 4.05
C ALA A 63 1.48 -11.37 4.94
N ALA A 64 0.83 -12.47 4.51
CA ALA A 64 0.86 -13.74 5.22
C ALA A 64 2.29 -14.33 5.27
N ALA A 65 3.03 -14.30 4.17
CA ALA A 65 4.42 -14.77 4.11
C ALA A 65 5.37 -13.94 4.99
N LEU A 66 5.11 -12.64 5.14
CA LEU A 66 5.85 -11.72 6.00
C LEU A 66 5.45 -11.80 7.49
N GLY A 67 4.40 -12.56 7.84
CA GLY A 67 3.90 -12.62 9.22
C GLY A 67 3.19 -11.35 9.68
N VAL A 68 2.59 -10.59 8.75
CA VAL A 68 1.73 -9.44 9.07
C VAL A 68 0.48 -9.93 9.82
N HIS A 69 0.17 -9.26 10.93
CA HIS A 69 -0.94 -9.60 11.82
C HIS A 69 -2.23 -8.83 11.49
N ASP A 70 -2.09 -7.59 11.02
CA ASP A 70 -3.21 -6.72 10.65
C ASP A 70 -2.87 -6.07 9.30
N LEU A 71 -3.65 -6.40 8.27
CA LEU A 71 -3.56 -5.79 6.95
C LEU A 71 -4.81 -4.94 6.72
N THR A 72 -4.60 -3.64 6.47
CA THR A 72 -5.66 -2.70 6.12
C THR A 72 -5.40 -2.13 4.72
N ILE A 73 -6.40 -2.18 3.85
CA ILE A 73 -6.37 -1.52 2.53
C ILE A 73 -7.33 -0.33 2.59
N LEU A 74 -6.83 0.90 2.40
CA LEU A 74 -7.64 2.12 2.54
C LEU A 74 -8.65 2.28 1.39
N GLY A 75 -8.33 1.75 0.22
CA GLY A 75 -9.26 1.64 -0.91
C GLY A 75 -9.33 2.87 -1.81
N TYR A 76 -8.35 3.77 -1.73
CA TYR A 76 -8.14 4.80 -2.75
C TYR A 76 -7.69 4.15 -4.06
N ARG A 77 -7.90 4.83 -5.19
CA ARG A 77 -7.38 4.36 -6.47
C ARG A 77 -5.92 4.77 -6.60
N ASP A 78 -5.10 3.88 -7.17
CA ASP A 78 -3.77 4.21 -7.68
C ASP A 78 -3.82 5.44 -8.61
N SER A 79 -2.93 6.40 -8.36
CA SER A 79 -2.83 7.64 -9.13
C SER A 79 -2.08 7.48 -10.44
N GLY A 80 -1.36 6.37 -10.63
CA GLY A 80 -0.45 6.16 -11.74
C GLY A 80 0.80 7.04 -11.65
N MET A 81 1.75 6.79 -12.55
CA MET A 81 3.00 7.55 -12.63
C MET A 81 2.75 9.04 -12.89
N ASP A 82 3.66 9.90 -12.41
CA ASP A 82 3.59 11.34 -12.64
C ASP A 82 3.53 11.68 -14.14
N GLY A 83 2.65 12.61 -14.50
CA GLY A 83 2.39 13.04 -15.87
C GLY A 83 1.46 12.14 -16.69
N THR A 84 0.84 11.11 -16.09
CA THR A 84 -0.13 10.24 -16.78
C THR A 84 -1.56 10.79 -16.68
N GLU A 85 -2.46 10.31 -17.55
CA GLU A 85 -3.89 10.68 -17.50
C GLU A 85 -4.56 10.24 -16.19
N ASP A 86 -4.05 9.19 -15.54
CA ASP A 86 -4.54 8.66 -14.28
C ASP A 86 -4.43 9.67 -13.13
N ASN A 87 -3.44 10.57 -13.17
CA ASN A 87 -3.27 11.62 -12.18
C ASN A 87 -4.49 12.58 -12.13
N ALA A 88 -5.30 12.66 -13.19
CA ALA A 88 -6.51 13.49 -13.24
C ALA A 88 -7.78 12.76 -12.73
N ASN A 89 -7.68 11.48 -12.36
CA ASN A 89 -8.83 10.72 -11.91
C ASN A 89 -9.28 11.23 -10.52
N PRO A 90 -10.55 11.62 -10.32
CA PRO A 90 -11.02 12.16 -9.04
C PRO A 90 -11.00 11.14 -7.90
N LYS A 91 -10.83 9.85 -8.18
CA LYS A 91 -10.67 8.79 -7.17
C LYS A 91 -9.21 8.45 -6.85
N ALA A 92 -8.26 9.01 -7.60
CA ALA A 92 -6.83 8.84 -7.37
C ALA A 92 -6.47 9.32 -5.96
N LEU A 93 -5.59 8.60 -5.25
CA LEU A 93 -5.15 8.97 -3.90
C LEU A 93 -4.54 10.37 -3.90
N ALA A 94 -3.76 10.75 -4.92
CA ALA A 94 -3.19 12.09 -5.06
C ALA A 94 -4.23 13.21 -5.13
N ASN A 95 -5.49 12.88 -5.48
CA ASN A 95 -6.62 13.81 -5.54
C ASN A 95 -7.58 13.68 -4.34
N ALA A 96 -7.33 12.75 -3.42
CA ALA A 96 -8.16 12.57 -2.23
C ALA A 96 -8.06 13.78 -1.29
N ASP A 97 -9.13 14.05 -0.53
CA ASP A 97 -9.05 15.05 0.54
C ASP A 97 -8.03 14.60 1.59
N GLN A 98 -6.96 15.38 1.74
CA GLN A 98 -5.89 15.11 2.69
C GLN A 98 -6.42 14.90 4.12
N GLN A 99 -7.47 15.62 4.53
CA GLN A 99 -8.04 15.46 5.87
C GLN A 99 -8.72 14.10 6.05
N GLU A 100 -9.31 13.54 5.00
CA GLU A 100 -9.91 12.20 5.03
C GLU A 100 -8.83 11.10 5.11
N VAL A 101 -7.75 11.25 4.33
CA VAL A 101 -6.59 10.36 4.39
C VAL A 101 -5.96 10.39 5.79
N VAL A 102 -5.71 11.58 6.32
CA VAL A 102 -5.15 11.78 7.66
C VAL A 102 -6.08 11.20 8.74
N ALA A 103 -7.39 11.44 8.65
CA ALA A 103 -8.35 10.91 9.62
C ALA A 103 -8.35 9.37 9.64
N SER A 104 -8.30 8.74 8.46
CA SER A 104 -8.23 7.28 8.30
C SER A 104 -6.97 6.71 8.97
N LEU A 105 -5.82 7.32 8.71
CA LEU A 105 -4.56 6.91 9.34
C LEU A 105 -4.57 7.17 10.85
N VAL A 106 -5.10 8.30 11.32
CA VAL A 106 -5.21 8.61 12.75
C VAL A 106 -6.07 7.59 13.49
N GLU A 107 -7.18 7.13 12.89
CA GLU A 107 -8.00 6.06 13.46
C GLU A 107 -7.19 4.78 13.64
N ILE A 108 -6.45 4.36 12.61
CA ILE A 108 -5.58 3.17 12.64
C ILE A 108 -4.49 3.34 13.70
N MET A 109 -3.81 4.49 13.74
CA MET A 109 -2.75 4.76 14.72
C MET A 109 -3.29 4.74 16.15
N ARG A 110 -4.50 5.25 16.39
CA ARG A 110 -5.14 5.21 17.72
C ARG A 110 -5.58 3.79 18.11
N ARG A 111 -6.05 2.99 17.15
CA ARG A 111 -6.43 1.58 17.36
C ARG A 111 -5.21 0.72 17.69
N LEU A 112 -4.14 0.87 16.91
CA LEU A 112 -2.96 0.01 16.98
C LEU A 112 -1.91 0.49 18.00
N ARG A 113 -1.83 1.81 18.24
CA ARG A 113 -0.81 2.46 19.09
C ARG A 113 0.61 1.96 18.80
N PRO A 114 1.11 2.08 17.55
CA PRO A 114 2.41 1.52 17.18
C PRO A 114 3.56 2.27 17.87
N ASP A 115 4.57 1.52 18.32
CA ASP A 115 5.83 2.09 18.83
C ASP A 115 6.71 2.65 17.70
N VAL A 116 6.59 2.08 16.50
CA VAL A 116 7.37 2.45 15.31
C VAL A 116 6.46 2.51 14.09
N VAL A 117 6.59 3.57 13.31
CA VAL A 117 5.94 3.73 12.00
C VAL A 117 7.03 3.78 10.93
N ILE A 118 6.80 3.06 9.83
CA ILE A 118 7.66 3.04 8.64
C ILE A 118 6.78 3.46 7.46
N THR A 119 7.29 4.39 6.67
CA THR A 119 6.73 4.87 5.40
C THR A 119 7.90 5.40 4.55
N PHE A 120 7.61 5.90 3.36
CA PHE A 120 8.59 6.56 2.48
C PHE A 120 9.18 7.84 3.10
N ASP A 121 10.24 8.35 2.47
CA ASP A 121 10.73 9.68 2.76
C ASP A 121 9.80 10.76 2.15
N GLU A 122 10.16 12.03 2.33
CA GLU A 122 9.40 13.16 1.81
C GLU A 122 9.28 13.22 0.28
N ASN A 123 10.08 12.43 -0.46
CA ASN A 123 10.04 12.35 -1.92
C ASN A 123 9.35 11.06 -2.42
N GLY A 124 8.79 10.23 -1.54
CA GLY A 124 8.18 8.96 -1.93
C GLY A 124 9.19 7.93 -2.46
N GLY A 125 10.47 8.07 -2.13
CA GLY A 125 11.56 7.21 -2.63
C GLY A 125 11.98 7.49 -4.07
N TYR A 126 11.08 7.30 -5.04
CA TYR A 126 11.37 7.53 -6.47
C TYR A 126 10.47 8.59 -7.13
N GLY A 127 9.65 9.30 -6.35
CA GLY A 127 8.79 10.37 -6.85
C GLY A 127 7.44 9.90 -7.42
N HIS A 128 6.95 8.73 -7.02
CA HIS A 128 5.57 8.35 -7.35
C HIS A 128 4.58 9.36 -6.71
N PRO A 129 3.47 9.72 -7.37
CA PRO A 129 2.49 10.66 -6.81
C PRO A 129 1.73 10.20 -5.54
N ASP A 130 1.61 8.88 -5.36
CA ASP A 130 0.97 8.23 -4.18
C ASP A 130 1.91 8.10 -2.99
#